data_AF-A0A6N9NNF8-F1
#
_entry.id   AF-A0A6N9NNF8-F1
#
_cell.length_a   1.000
_cell.length_b   1.000
_cell.length_c   1.000
_cell.angle_alpha   90.00
_cell.angle_beta   90.00
_cell.angle_gamma   90.00
#
_symmetry.space_group_name_H-M   'P 1'
#
loop_
_entity.id
_entity.type
_entity.pdbx_description
1 polymer ?
#
loop_
_entity_poly.entity_id
_entity_poly.type
_entity_poly.pdbx_seq_one_letter_code
_entity_poly.pdbx_strand_id
1 'polypeptide(L)'
;MRKNILIILLLAFSSTFGQTDSKKENYKPVNLDEAVEQLKIIHHDSTKQKIFAMTEDEFMTGAHMGLGMWMRNNWGLWKGKELADYFNSIGIYHPDDMSGIILTSYYRELQGQEWKIDEQVKYYQDFWKKSNEHFQKLESDTAYQKMIQAKQDSLQQARFLQEKSELTKGQKVVGYLGYQCRLLDLGMRSKIEGTVVEWTADDKLVVHIDNYVEANKMKRVKKCNNVQNDTVIVENHSSFRMKEK
;
A
#
# COMPACT_ATOMS: atom_id res chain seq x y z
N MET A 1 75.23 22.03 -0.60
CA MET A 1 73.79 22.28 -0.87
C MET A 1 73.10 20.93 -1.08
N ARG A 2 72.42 20.41 -0.06
CA ARG A 2 71.69 19.12 -0.11
C ARG A 2 70.32 19.36 -0.75
N LYS A 3 70.06 18.76 -1.92
CA LYS A 3 68.74 18.72 -2.55
C LYS A 3 67.99 17.52 -1.97
N ASN A 4 66.98 17.77 -1.16
CA ASN A 4 66.00 16.76 -0.75
C ASN A 4 65.03 16.53 -1.91
N ILE A 5 64.99 15.33 -2.47
CA ILE A 5 63.97 14.90 -3.42
C ILE A 5 62.90 14.14 -2.63
N LEU A 6 61.73 14.74 -2.45
CA LEU A 6 60.53 14.04 -1.98
C LEU A 6 59.92 13.31 -3.19
N ILE A 7 59.91 11.98 -3.14
CA ILE A 7 59.13 11.13 -4.06
C ILE A 7 57.80 10.83 -3.35
N ILE A 8 56.72 11.47 -3.81
CA ILE A 8 55.35 11.14 -3.40
C ILE A 8 54.86 10.04 -4.35
N LEU A 9 54.88 8.80 -3.87
CA LEU A 9 54.30 7.65 -4.55
C LEU A 9 52.78 7.66 -4.32
N LEU A 10 52.04 8.23 -5.27
CA LEU A 10 50.59 8.15 -5.37
C LEU A 10 50.20 6.76 -5.87
N LEU A 11 49.96 5.81 -4.95
CA LEU A 11 49.26 4.58 -5.24
C LEU A 11 47.77 4.90 -5.40
N ALA A 12 47.36 5.20 -6.62
CA ALA A 12 45.95 5.23 -6.98
C ALA A 12 45.44 3.78 -7.06
N PHE A 13 44.90 3.27 -5.95
CA PHE A 13 44.01 2.11 -5.99
C PHE A 13 42.70 2.56 -6.66
N SER A 14 42.66 2.50 -7.99
CA SER A 14 41.40 2.57 -8.72
C SER A 14 40.66 1.24 -8.52
N SER A 15 39.78 1.19 -7.53
CA SER A 15 38.78 0.14 -7.41
C SER A 15 37.77 0.27 -8.54
N THR A 16 38.01 -0.42 -9.65
CA THR A 16 37.01 -0.66 -10.70
C THR A 16 36.05 -1.77 -10.23
N PHE A 17 35.15 -1.44 -9.31
CA PHE A 17 33.96 -2.24 -9.01
C PHE A 17 32.75 -1.40 -9.42
N GLY A 18 32.01 -1.81 -10.44
CA GLY A 18 30.75 -1.12 -10.79
C GLY A 18 30.17 -1.37 -12.19
N GLN A 19 30.90 -2.00 -13.12
CA GLN A 19 30.37 -2.19 -14.49
C GLN A 19 29.70 -3.54 -14.74
N THR A 20 29.97 -4.58 -13.93
CA THR A 20 29.42 -5.92 -14.13
C THR A 20 27.95 -6.06 -13.71
N ASP A 21 27.53 -5.40 -12.64
CA ASP A 21 26.18 -5.55 -12.10
C ASP A 21 25.13 -4.85 -12.96
N SER A 22 25.48 -3.69 -13.54
CA SER A 22 24.60 -2.95 -14.45
C SER A 22 24.15 -3.73 -15.69
N LYS A 23 24.96 -4.68 -16.18
CA LYS A 23 24.60 -5.51 -17.34
C LYS A 23 23.63 -6.62 -16.97
N LYS A 24 23.74 -7.15 -15.75
CA LYS A 24 22.85 -8.20 -15.26
C LYS A 24 21.44 -7.67 -15.14
N GLU A 25 21.23 -6.53 -14.49
CA GLU A 25 19.90 -5.96 -14.25
C GLU A 25 19.13 -5.53 -15.52
N ASN A 26 19.85 -5.31 -16.63
CA ASN A 26 19.26 -4.84 -17.89
C ASN A 26 18.66 -5.95 -18.77
N TYR A 27 18.93 -7.22 -18.47
CA TYR A 27 18.34 -8.33 -19.20
C TYR A 27 16.84 -8.44 -18.94
N LYS A 28 16.06 -8.64 -20.00
CA LYS A 28 14.61 -8.80 -19.95
C LYS A 28 14.28 -10.24 -20.31
N PRO A 29 13.77 -11.04 -19.36
CA PRO A 29 13.40 -12.41 -19.63
C PRO A 29 12.23 -12.47 -20.61
N VAL A 30 12.14 -13.55 -21.39
CA VAL A 30 11.04 -13.75 -22.37
C VAL A 30 10.03 -14.82 -21.95
N ASN A 31 10.33 -15.58 -20.88
CA ASN A 31 9.45 -16.60 -20.31
C ASN A 31 9.70 -16.75 -18.80
N LEU A 32 8.92 -17.60 -18.14
CA LEU A 32 9.00 -17.81 -16.68
C LEU A 32 10.35 -18.38 -16.24
N ASP A 33 10.91 -19.35 -16.95
CA ASP A 33 12.19 -19.97 -16.59
C ASP A 33 13.31 -18.95 -16.57
N GLU A 34 13.41 -18.14 -17.63
CA GLU A 34 14.36 -17.03 -17.70
C GLU A 34 14.12 -15.98 -16.62
N ALA A 35 12.87 -15.71 -16.27
CA ALA A 35 12.54 -14.74 -15.23
C ALA A 35 13.02 -15.21 -13.84
N VAL A 36 12.81 -16.49 -13.52
CA VAL A 36 13.29 -17.11 -12.27
C VAL A 36 14.82 -17.15 -12.24
N GLU A 37 15.46 -17.55 -13.34
CA GLU A 37 16.93 -17.57 -13.42
C GLU A 37 17.52 -16.17 -13.30
N GLN A 38 16.87 -15.18 -13.90
CA GLN A 38 17.30 -13.80 -13.82
C GLN A 38 17.23 -13.26 -12.37
N LEU A 39 16.23 -13.65 -11.58
CA LEU A 39 16.20 -13.31 -10.14
C LEU A 39 17.34 -13.96 -9.36
N LYS A 40 17.74 -15.20 -9.71
CA LYS A 40 18.90 -15.87 -9.11
C LYS A 40 20.22 -15.14 -9.41
N ILE A 41 20.31 -14.50 -10.58
CA ILE A 41 21.46 -13.70 -11.02
C ILE A 41 21.49 -12.33 -10.34
N ILE A 42 20.34 -11.65 -10.25
CA ILE A 42 20.22 -10.30 -9.66
C ILE A 42 20.43 -10.34 -8.14
N HIS A 43 19.88 -11.34 -7.45
CA HIS A 43 20.01 -11.41 -6.01
C HIS A 43 21.36 -11.99 -5.55
N HIS A 44 22.05 -11.21 -4.73
CA HIS A 44 23.21 -11.69 -3.97
C HIS A 44 22.86 -12.88 -3.07
N ASP A 45 23.86 -13.72 -2.77
CA ASP A 45 23.66 -14.91 -1.92
C ASP A 45 23.11 -14.57 -0.54
N SER A 46 23.50 -13.42 0.03
CA SER A 46 22.96 -12.95 1.31
C SER A 46 21.46 -12.63 1.23
N THR A 47 20.98 -12.14 0.09
CA THR A 47 19.54 -11.92 -0.15
C THR A 47 18.82 -13.26 -0.31
N LYS A 48 19.38 -14.18 -1.10
CA LYS A 48 18.81 -15.53 -1.27
C LYS A 48 18.71 -16.28 0.07
N GLN A 49 19.72 -16.17 0.95
CA GLN A 49 19.68 -16.76 2.29
C GLN A 49 18.57 -16.18 3.17
N LYS A 50 18.32 -14.86 3.09
CA LYS A 50 17.19 -14.24 3.81
C LYS A 50 15.86 -14.76 3.31
N ILE A 51 15.70 -14.89 1.98
CA ILE A 51 14.48 -15.44 1.38
C ILE A 51 14.29 -16.90 1.78
N PHE A 52 15.36 -17.70 1.78
CA PHE A 52 15.33 -19.10 2.18
C PHE A 52 14.86 -19.30 3.63
N ALA A 53 15.13 -18.34 4.51
CA ALA A 53 14.71 -18.36 5.91
C ALA A 53 13.27 -17.87 6.16
N MET A 54 12.60 -17.33 5.14
CA MET A 54 11.19 -16.90 5.22
C MET A 54 10.26 -18.06 4.85
N THR A 55 9.02 -17.98 5.31
CA THR A 55 7.91 -18.74 4.71
C THR A 55 7.52 -18.16 3.35
N GLU A 56 6.79 -18.94 2.54
CA GLU A 56 6.29 -18.46 1.24
C GLU A 56 5.40 -17.22 1.42
N ASP A 57 4.52 -17.22 2.43
CA ASP A 57 3.60 -16.10 2.70
C ASP A 57 4.34 -14.81 3.10
N GLU A 58 5.34 -14.93 3.98
CA GLU A 58 6.17 -13.79 4.39
C GLU A 58 6.94 -13.20 3.20
N PHE A 59 7.53 -14.06 2.36
CA PHE A 59 8.23 -13.62 1.16
C PHE A 59 7.28 -12.92 0.19
N MET A 60 6.12 -13.54 -0.11
CA MET A 60 5.16 -12.99 -1.06
C MET A 60 4.59 -11.64 -0.59
N THR A 61 4.24 -11.54 0.69
CA THR A 61 3.74 -10.30 1.30
C THR A 61 4.78 -9.18 1.22
N GLY A 62 6.05 -9.49 1.53
CA GLY A 62 7.14 -8.51 1.48
C GLY A 62 7.58 -8.13 0.06
N ALA A 63 7.55 -9.07 -0.88
CA ALA A 63 8.10 -8.90 -2.22
C ALA A 63 7.11 -8.28 -3.22
N HIS A 64 5.80 -8.46 -3.02
CA HIS A 64 4.77 -8.05 -3.99
C HIS A 64 4.87 -6.57 -4.41
N MET A 65 5.00 -5.68 -3.42
CA MET A 65 5.10 -4.23 -3.65
C MET A 65 6.55 -3.79 -3.90
N GLY A 66 7.56 -4.53 -3.47
CA GLY A 66 8.95 -4.20 -3.78
C GLY A 66 9.36 -4.76 -5.14
N LEU A 67 9.90 -5.97 -5.09
CA LEU A 67 10.43 -6.69 -6.25
C LEU A 67 9.37 -6.93 -7.33
N GLY A 68 8.14 -7.26 -6.94
CA GLY A 68 7.02 -7.42 -7.87
C GLY A 68 6.77 -6.17 -8.71
N MET A 69 6.64 -5.00 -8.05
CA MET A 69 6.49 -3.72 -8.76
C MET A 69 7.67 -3.44 -9.69
N TRP A 70 8.90 -3.71 -9.23
CA TRP A 70 10.09 -3.52 -10.05
C TRP A 70 10.06 -4.39 -11.32
N MET A 71 9.72 -5.68 -11.22
CA MET A 71 9.62 -6.58 -12.37
C MET A 71 8.59 -6.09 -13.38
N ARG A 72 7.40 -5.68 -12.91
CA ARG A 72 6.32 -5.18 -13.79
C ARG A 72 6.75 -3.98 -14.63
N ASN A 73 7.53 -3.08 -14.02
CA ASN A 73 8.01 -1.86 -14.66
C ASN A 73 9.21 -2.10 -15.60
N ASN A 74 10.13 -2.98 -15.21
CA ASN A 74 11.41 -3.16 -15.91
C ASN A 74 11.37 -4.25 -16.99
N TRP A 75 10.61 -5.32 -16.76
CA TRP A 75 10.47 -6.42 -17.72
C TRP A 75 9.30 -6.23 -18.70
N GLY A 76 8.60 -5.09 -18.61
CA GLY A 76 7.61 -4.72 -19.61
C GLY A 76 6.30 -5.49 -19.51
N LEU A 77 5.95 -5.99 -18.33
CA LEU A 77 4.69 -6.72 -18.11
C LEU A 77 3.46 -5.84 -18.43
N TRP A 78 3.51 -4.55 -18.09
CA TRP A 78 2.47 -3.59 -18.48
C TRP A 78 2.43 -3.26 -19.98
N LYS A 79 3.53 -3.47 -20.69
CA LYS A 79 3.70 -2.99 -22.07
C LYS A 79 3.37 -4.06 -23.12
N GLY A 80 2.99 -5.27 -22.72
CA GLY A 80 2.73 -6.37 -23.65
C GLY A 80 3.99 -6.77 -24.40
N LYS A 81 5.09 -7.01 -23.68
CA LYS A 81 6.36 -7.49 -24.22
C LYS A 81 6.45 -9.02 -24.16
N GLU A 82 7.56 -9.58 -24.58
CA GLU A 82 7.79 -11.02 -24.75
C GLU A 82 7.40 -11.85 -23.50
N LEU A 83 7.81 -11.43 -22.31
CA LEU A 83 7.40 -12.09 -21.05
C LEU A 83 5.89 -12.02 -20.81
N ALA A 84 5.28 -10.87 -21.09
CA ALA A 84 3.83 -10.71 -20.97
C ALA A 84 3.10 -11.59 -21.98
N ASP A 85 3.62 -11.70 -23.21
CA ASP A 85 3.06 -12.58 -24.25
C ASP A 85 3.12 -14.06 -23.84
N TYR A 86 4.22 -14.47 -23.20
CA TYR A 86 4.31 -15.80 -22.58
C TYR A 86 3.18 -16.02 -21.57
N PHE A 87 2.97 -15.10 -20.62
CA PHE A 87 1.89 -15.24 -19.63
C PHE A 87 0.49 -15.20 -20.27
N ASN A 88 0.29 -14.33 -21.25
CA ASN A 88 -0.96 -14.25 -22.00
C ASN A 88 -1.28 -15.58 -22.70
N SER A 89 -0.25 -16.28 -23.21
CA SER A 89 -0.41 -17.58 -23.88
C SER A 89 -0.90 -18.69 -22.95
N ILE A 90 -0.63 -18.58 -21.64
CA ILE A 90 -1.12 -19.49 -20.60
C ILE A 90 -2.34 -18.93 -19.84
N GLY A 91 -2.96 -17.87 -20.36
CA GLY A 91 -4.20 -17.30 -19.84
C GLY A 91 -4.04 -16.39 -18.61
N ILE A 92 -2.86 -15.80 -18.42
CA ILE A 92 -2.58 -14.83 -17.36
C ILE A 92 -2.32 -13.46 -17.99
N TYR A 93 -3.20 -12.50 -17.71
CA TYR A 93 -3.21 -11.21 -18.41
C TYR A 93 -2.84 -10.02 -17.53
N HIS A 94 -3.05 -10.11 -16.21
CA HIS A 94 -2.79 -8.99 -15.32
C HIS A 94 -1.32 -9.01 -14.84
N PRO A 95 -0.56 -7.91 -14.98
CA PRO A 95 0.85 -7.86 -14.59
C PRO A 95 1.13 -8.18 -13.12
N ASP A 96 0.22 -7.86 -12.20
CA ASP A 96 0.37 -8.26 -10.79
C ASP A 96 0.39 -9.80 -10.66
N ASP A 97 -0.49 -10.52 -11.36
CA ASP A 97 -0.55 -11.98 -11.37
C ASP A 97 0.70 -12.58 -12.00
N MET A 98 1.13 -12.03 -13.15
CA MET A 98 2.37 -12.44 -13.83
C MET A 98 3.56 -12.35 -12.86
N SER A 99 3.71 -11.20 -12.21
CA SER A 99 4.79 -10.99 -11.24
C SER A 99 4.64 -11.86 -9.98
N GLY A 100 3.41 -12.14 -9.55
CA GLY A 100 3.13 -13.07 -8.46
C GLY A 100 3.60 -14.49 -8.79
N ILE A 101 3.29 -14.99 -9.98
CA ILE A 101 3.73 -16.32 -10.43
C ILE A 101 5.25 -16.43 -10.51
N ILE A 102 5.92 -15.38 -10.98
CA ILE A 102 7.40 -15.34 -11.01
C ILE A 102 7.96 -15.41 -9.58
N LEU A 103 7.42 -14.60 -8.65
CA LEU A 103 7.90 -14.57 -7.26
C LEU A 103 7.70 -15.91 -6.57
N THR A 104 6.51 -16.51 -6.67
CA THR A 104 6.20 -17.81 -6.07
C THR A 104 7.12 -18.89 -6.65
N SER A 105 7.30 -18.92 -7.97
CA SER A 105 8.19 -19.88 -8.64
C SER A 105 9.65 -19.68 -8.22
N TYR A 106 10.12 -18.44 -8.10
CA TYR A 106 11.46 -18.12 -7.62
C TYR A 106 11.69 -18.55 -6.17
N TYR A 107 10.73 -18.32 -5.28
CA TYR A 107 10.80 -18.81 -3.91
C TYR A 107 10.91 -20.35 -3.87
N ARG A 108 10.04 -21.03 -4.60
CA ARG A 108 10.01 -22.51 -4.66
C ARG A 108 11.29 -23.09 -5.27
N GLU A 109 11.83 -22.44 -6.29
CA GLU A 109 13.15 -22.76 -6.88
C GLU A 109 14.27 -22.72 -5.83
N LEU A 110 14.33 -21.65 -5.01
CA LEU A 110 15.33 -21.55 -3.94
C LEU A 110 15.16 -22.63 -2.87
N GLN A 111 13.93 -23.10 -2.64
CA GLN A 111 13.60 -24.15 -1.68
C GLN A 111 13.73 -25.58 -2.25
N GLY A 112 14.05 -25.73 -3.55
CA GLY A 112 14.05 -27.03 -4.22
C GLY A 112 12.66 -27.67 -4.33
N GLN A 113 11.61 -26.85 -4.34
CA GLN A 113 10.21 -27.26 -4.44
C GLN A 113 9.71 -27.17 -5.88
N GLU A 114 8.76 -28.03 -6.24
CA GLU A 114 8.08 -27.95 -7.53
C GLU A 114 7.31 -26.62 -7.64
N TRP A 115 7.41 -25.94 -8.78
CA TRP A 115 6.77 -24.63 -8.94
C TRP A 115 5.24 -24.73 -8.98
N LYS A 116 4.67 -25.86 -9.42
CA LYS A 116 3.21 -26.08 -9.53
C LYS A 116 2.50 -25.00 -10.35
N ILE A 117 3.02 -24.73 -11.56
CA ILE A 117 2.54 -23.63 -12.41
C ILE A 117 1.06 -23.75 -12.74
N ASP A 118 0.58 -24.96 -13.03
CA ASP A 118 -0.84 -25.20 -13.34
C ASP A 118 -1.75 -24.81 -12.16
N GLU A 119 -1.34 -25.09 -10.91
CA GLU A 119 -2.09 -24.69 -9.72
C GLU A 119 -2.12 -23.16 -9.58
N GLN A 120 -0.99 -22.50 -9.79
CA GLN A 120 -0.89 -21.04 -9.72
C GLN A 120 -1.74 -20.37 -10.81
N VAL A 121 -1.66 -20.84 -12.06
CA VAL A 121 -2.43 -20.31 -13.19
C VAL A 121 -3.93 -20.50 -12.95
N LYS A 122 -4.32 -21.70 -12.51
CA LYS A 122 -5.72 -22.01 -12.21
C LYS A 122 -6.29 -21.10 -11.11
N TYR A 123 -5.51 -20.80 -10.08
CA TYR A 123 -5.93 -19.89 -9.02
C TYR A 123 -6.35 -18.52 -9.57
N TYR A 124 -5.51 -17.90 -10.42
CA TYR A 124 -5.81 -16.58 -10.99
C TYR A 124 -6.97 -16.63 -12.00
N GLN A 125 -7.06 -17.68 -12.82
CA GLN A 125 -8.19 -17.86 -13.73
C GLN A 125 -9.52 -17.97 -12.97
N ASP A 126 -9.55 -18.76 -11.90
CA ASP A 126 -10.74 -18.90 -11.05
C ASP A 126 -11.09 -17.60 -10.31
N PHE A 127 -10.08 -16.83 -9.88
CA PHE A 127 -10.26 -15.51 -9.28
C PHE A 127 -10.92 -14.53 -10.25
N TRP A 128 -10.35 -14.35 -11.45
CA TRP A 128 -10.88 -13.41 -12.44
C TRP A 128 -12.23 -13.83 -12.99
N LYS A 129 -12.49 -15.13 -13.14
CA LYS A 129 -13.81 -15.63 -13.52
C LYS A 129 -14.87 -15.19 -12.50
N LYS A 130 -14.64 -15.41 -11.21
CA LYS A 130 -15.57 -14.98 -10.15
C LYS A 130 -15.73 -13.47 -10.09
N SER A 131 -14.63 -12.73 -10.27
CA SER A 131 -14.63 -11.27 -10.31
C SER A 131 -15.49 -10.74 -11.46
N ASN A 132 -15.32 -11.28 -12.66
CA ASN A 132 -16.11 -10.89 -13.83
C ASN A 132 -17.58 -11.26 -13.68
N GLU A 133 -17.90 -12.45 -13.15
CA GLU A 133 -19.28 -12.84 -12.84
C GLU A 133 -19.93 -11.89 -11.81
N HIS A 134 -19.17 -11.45 -10.80
CA HIS A 134 -19.62 -10.46 -9.82
C HIS A 134 -19.93 -9.11 -10.48
N PHE A 135 -19.02 -8.58 -11.30
CA PHE A 135 -19.24 -7.30 -11.99
C PHE A 135 -20.39 -7.37 -12.98
N GLN A 136 -20.52 -8.44 -13.76
CA GLN A 136 -21.64 -8.64 -14.67
C GLN A 136 -22.99 -8.65 -13.92
N LYS A 137 -23.07 -9.33 -12.76
CA LYS A 137 -24.27 -9.31 -11.92
C LYS A 137 -24.54 -7.93 -11.32
N LEU A 138 -23.50 -7.23 -10.88
CA LEU A 138 -23.63 -5.85 -10.42
C LEU A 138 -24.15 -4.92 -11.51
N GLU A 139 -23.83 -5.15 -12.78
CA GLU A 139 -24.32 -4.32 -13.89
C GLU A 139 -25.74 -4.68 -14.31
N SER A 140 -26.08 -5.98 -14.33
CA SER A 140 -27.30 -6.48 -14.97
C SER A 140 -28.43 -6.90 -14.02
N ASP A 141 -28.16 -7.16 -12.74
CA ASP A 141 -29.14 -7.70 -11.79
C ASP A 141 -29.43 -6.72 -10.64
N THR A 142 -30.60 -6.07 -10.70
CA THR A 142 -31.05 -5.11 -9.68
C THR A 142 -31.28 -5.74 -8.30
N ALA A 143 -31.66 -7.02 -8.22
CA ALA A 143 -31.83 -7.70 -6.94
C ALA A 143 -30.45 -7.95 -6.29
N TYR A 144 -29.47 -8.36 -7.09
CA TYR A 144 -28.09 -8.50 -6.65
C TYR A 144 -27.49 -7.16 -6.19
N GLN A 145 -27.67 -6.08 -6.96
CA GLN A 145 -27.25 -4.73 -6.58
C GLN A 145 -27.80 -4.32 -5.20
N LYS A 146 -29.12 -4.48 -4.99
CA LYS A 146 -29.77 -4.14 -3.72
C LYS A 146 -29.22 -4.96 -2.55
N MET A 147 -28.95 -6.25 -2.78
CA MET A 147 -28.34 -7.12 -1.76
C MET A 147 -26.91 -6.65 -1.39
N ILE A 148 -26.09 -6.30 -2.39
CA ILE A 148 -24.73 -5.80 -2.15
C ILE A 148 -24.77 -4.45 -1.41
N GLN A 149 -25.65 -3.53 -1.80
CA GLN A 149 -25.84 -2.25 -1.11
C GLN A 149 -26.28 -2.46 0.33
N ALA A 150 -27.29 -3.29 0.59
CA ALA A 150 -27.75 -3.59 1.94
C ALA A 150 -26.64 -4.20 2.81
N LYS A 151 -25.78 -5.05 2.23
CA LYS A 151 -24.61 -5.59 2.93
C LYS A 151 -23.60 -4.50 3.27
N GLN A 152 -23.31 -3.59 2.33
CA GLN A 152 -22.40 -2.47 2.55
C GLN A 152 -22.95 -1.52 3.62
N ASP A 153 -24.23 -1.17 3.56
CA ASP A 153 -24.92 -0.34 4.54
C ASP A 153 -24.88 -0.97 5.94
N SER A 154 -25.12 -2.28 6.02
CA SER A 154 -25.02 -3.02 7.28
C SER A 154 -23.61 -3.02 7.87
N LEU A 155 -22.56 -3.15 7.04
CA LEU A 155 -21.17 -3.09 7.49
C LEU A 155 -20.78 -1.68 7.93
N GLN A 156 -21.22 -0.65 7.19
CA GLN A 156 -21.00 0.74 7.56
C GLN A 156 -21.69 1.08 8.88
N GLN A 157 -22.94 0.64 9.06
CA GLN A 157 -23.66 0.81 10.31
C GLN A 157 -22.99 0.09 11.47
N ALA A 158 -22.53 -1.16 11.27
CA ALA A 158 -21.81 -1.90 12.30
C ALA A 158 -20.51 -1.18 12.72
N ARG A 159 -19.74 -0.68 11.76
CA ARG A 159 -18.53 0.12 12.01
C ARG A 159 -18.86 1.40 12.78
N PHE A 160 -19.90 2.11 12.36
CA PHE A 160 -20.35 3.33 13.03
C PHE A 160 -20.72 3.07 14.50
N LEU A 161 -21.51 2.03 14.76
CA LEU A 161 -21.89 1.66 16.12
C LEU A 161 -20.69 1.24 16.98
N GLN A 162 -19.72 0.56 16.38
CA GLN A 162 -18.46 0.22 17.05
C GLN A 162 -17.70 1.50 17.45
N GLU A 163 -17.45 2.42 16.51
CA GLU A 163 -16.77 3.70 16.79
C GLU A 163 -17.51 4.52 17.85
N LYS A 164 -18.85 4.57 17.78
CA LYS A 164 -19.69 5.23 18.78
C LYS A 164 -19.55 4.62 20.17
N SER A 165 -19.43 3.29 20.26
CA SER A 165 -19.18 2.59 21.52
C SER A 165 -17.77 2.83 22.07
N GLU A 166 -16.81 3.10 21.20
CA GLU A 166 -15.42 3.39 21.57
C GLU A 166 -15.25 4.84 22.03
N LEU A 167 -16.04 5.78 21.50
CA LEU A 167 -16.01 7.24 21.77
C LEU A 167 -17.12 7.67 22.75
N THR A 168 -16.97 7.32 24.01
CA THR A 168 -17.86 7.64 25.13
C THR A 168 -17.46 8.94 25.85
N LYS A 169 -18.43 9.52 26.57
CA LYS A 169 -18.27 10.77 27.33
C LYS A 169 -17.04 10.76 28.25
N GLY A 170 -16.25 11.83 28.20
CA GLY A 170 -15.06 12.04 29.02
C GLY A 170 -13.78 11.47 28.43
N GLN A 171 -13.85 10.70 27.35
CA GLN A 171 -12.64 10.18 26.70
C GLN A 171 -11.90 11.27 25.93
N LYS A 172 -10.56 11.17 25.94
CA LYS A 172 -9.68 12.04 25.16
C LYS A 172 -9.60 11.55 23.73
N VAL A 173 -9.79 12.47 22.80
CA VAL A 173 -9.75 12.23 21.37
C VAL A 173 -8.79 13.18 20.69
N VAL A 174 -8.30 12.75 19.54
CA VAL A 174 -7.51 13.55 18.63
C VAL A 174 -8.10 13.40 17.23
N GLY A 175 -8.24 14.52 16.52
CA GLY A 175 -8.83 14.49 15.20
C GLY A 175 -8.59 15.73 14.39
N TYR A 176 -9.13 15.73 13.18
CA TYR A 176 -9.01 16.83 12.25
C TYR A 176 -10.35 17.53 12.03
N LEU A 177 -10.35 18.85 12.17
CA LEU A 177 -11.47 19.70 11.78
C LEU A 177 -11.12 20.41 10.47
N GLY A 178 -11.98 20.23 9.47
CA GLY A 178 -11.94 21.05 8.26
C GLY A 178 -12.26 22.51 8.59
N TYR A 179 -11.71 23.45 7.84
CA TYR A 179 -12.06 24.87 8.01
C TYR A 179 -12.33 25.57 6.67
N GLN A 180 -13.03 24.86 5.79
CA GLN A 180 -13.36 25.31 4.44
C GLN A 180 -14.57 26.24 4.47
N CYS A 181 -14.37 27.49 4.88
CA CYS A 181 -15.42 28.51 4.92
C CYS A 181 -15.69 29.18 3.56
N ARG A 182 -14.80 29.00 2.57
CA ARG A 182 -14.88 29.64 1.25
C ARG A 182 -14.67 28.62 0.14
N LEU A 183 -15.18 28.92 -1.04
CA LEU A 183 -15.11 28.06 -2.23
C LEU A 183 -13.67 27.64 -2.59
N LEU A 184 -12.67 28.48 -2.31
CA LEU A 184 -11.25 28.22 -2.61
C LEU A 184 -10.50 27.46 -1.50
N ASP A 185 -11.18 27.06 -0.43
CA ASP A 185 -10.55 26.53 0.77
C ASP A 185 -10.41 24.99 0.79
N LEU A 186 -10.35 24.35 -0.38
CA LEU A 186 -10.36 22.89 -0.51
C LEU A 186 -9.20 22.21 0.23
N GLY A 187 -9.51 21.12 0.92
CA GLY A 187 -8.55 20.27 1.65
C GLY A 187 -8.03 20.84 2.98
N MET A 188 -8.38 22.06 3.37
CA MET A 188 -7.82 22.67 4.58
C MET A 188 -8.43 22.13 5.88
N ARG A 189 -7.56 21.62 6.75
CA ARG A 189 -7.90 21.06 8.06
C ARG A 189 -6.83 21.37 9.12
N SER A 190 -7.25 21.37 10.38
CA SER A 190 -6.37 21.54 11.54
C SER A 190 -6.55 20.38 12.50
N LYS A 191 -5.47 19.93 13.11
CA LYS A 191 -5.51 18.92 14.16
C LYS A 191 -5.93 19.57 15.48
N ILE A 192 -6.83 18.92 16.19
CA ILE A 192 -7.24 19.31 17.53
C ILE A 192 -7.15 18.11 18.47
N GLU A 193 -7.02 18.42 19.75
CA GLU A 193 -7.19 17.47 20.84
C GLU A 193 -8.40 17.90 21.64
N GLY A 194 -9.18 16.94 22.11
CA GLY A 194 -10.41 17.25 22.83
C GLY A 194 -10.91 16.13 23.70
N THR A 195 -12.03 16.39 24.34
CA THR A 195 -12.76 15.47 25.19
C THR A 195 -14.14 15.25 24.61
N VAL A 196 -14.56 13.99 24.48
CA VAL A 196 -15.93 13.66 24.07
C VAL A 196 -16.91 14.18 25.12
N VAL A 197 -17.88 14.98 24.67
CA VAL A 197 -18.97 15.47 25.52
C VAL A 197 -20.12 14.48 25.48
N GLU A 198 -20.63 14.19 24.28
CA GLU A 198 -21.73 13.27 24.03
C GLU A 198 -21.88 12.97 22.54
N TRP A 199 -22.81 12.09 22.21
CA TRP A 199 -23.37 11.96 20.87
C TRP A 199 -24.77 12.57 20.86
N THR A 200 -25.08 13.34 19.83
CA THR A 200 -26.42 13.92 19.64
C THR A 200 -27.43 12.84 19.23
N ALA A 201 -28.72 13.19 19.27
CA ALA A 201 -29.80 12.32 18.80
C ALA A 201 -29.73 12.04 17.28
N ASP A 202 -29.12 12.93 16.51
CA ASP A 202 -28.84 12.78 15.08
C ASP A 202 -27.43 12.20 14.80
N ASP A 203 -26.88 11.45 15.76
CA ASP A 203 -25.64 10.67 15.58
C ASP A 203 -24.39 11.50 15.26
N LYS A 204 -24.33 12.74 15.75
CA LYS A 204 -23.15 13.61 15.64
C LYS A 204 -22.34 13.62 16.93
N LEU A 205 -21.02 13.54 16.78
CA LEU A 205 -20.09 13.58 17.91
C LEU A 205 -19.91 15.01 18.40
N VAL A 206 -20.07 15.24 19.69
CA VAL A 206 -19.79 16.53 20.33
C VAL A 206 -18.46 16.46 21.07
N VAL A 207 -17.54 17.37 20.74
CA VAL A 207 -16.20 17.42 21.32
C VAL A 207 -15.96 18.77 21.96
N HIS A 208 -15.50 18.76 23.21
CA HIS A 208 -14.89 19.93 23.84
C HIS A 208 -13.41 19.98 23.43
N ILE A 209 -12.97 21.09 22.86
CA ILE A 209 -11.63 21.27 22.33
C ILE A 209 -10.70 21.66 23.47
N ASP A 210 -9.82 20.73 23.86
CA ASP A 210 -8.83 20.96 24.91
C ASP A 210 -7.63 21.74 24.37
N ASN A 211 -7.26 21.52 23.10
CA ASN A 211 -6.08 22.11 22.49
C ASN A 211 -6.18 22.21 20.96
N TYR A 212 -5.69 23.31 20.40
CA TYR A 212 -5.46 23.48 18.97
C TYR A 212 -3.98 23.24 18.68
N VAL A 213 -3.65 22.14 18.00
CA VAL A 213 -2.25 21.79 17.70
C VAL A 213 -1.58 22.88 16.86
N GLU A 214 -2.33 23.45 15.91
CA GLU A 214 -1.88 24.61 15.14
C GLU A 214 -2.61 25.88 15.59
N ALA A 215 -2.11 26.51 16.67
CA ALA A 215 -2.72 27.70 17.27
C ALA A 215 -2.98 28.84 16.28
N ASN A 216 -2.13 29.00 15.25
CA ASN A 216 -2.31 29.99 14.18
C ASN A 216 -3.59 29.75 13.33
N LYS A 217 -4.09 28.52 13.26
CA LYS A 217 -5.30 28.15 12.53
C LYS A 217 -6.57 28.24 13.39
N MET A 218 -6.44 28.36 14.72
CA MET A 218 -7.55 28.34 15.69
C MET A 218 -8.72 29.26 15.29
N LYS A 219 -8.46 30.54 15.00
CA LYS A 219 -9.52 31.52 14.69
C LYS A 219 -10.39 31.07 13.50
N ARG A 220 -9.75 30.45 12.51
CA ARG A 220 -10.42 29.97 11.30
C ARG A 220 -11.21 28.70 11.58
N VAL A 221 -10.63 27.75 12.32
CA VAL A 221 -11.32 26.54 12.77
C VAL A 221 -12.57 26.89 13.57
N LYS A 222 -12.45 27.80 14.55
CA LYS A 222 -13.58 28.27 15.37
C LYS A 222 -14.71 28.83 14.51
N LYS A 223 -14.36 29.72 13.57
CA LYS A 223 -15.33 30.34 12.67
C LYS A 223 -16.03 29.33 11.76
N CYS A 224 -15.29 28.40 11.16
CA CYS A 224 -15.85 27.50 10.13
C CYS A 224 -16.66 26.34 10.68
N ASN A 225 -16.44 25.96 11.95
CA ASN A 225 -17.16 24.86 12.59
C ASN A 225 -18.16 25.36 13.64
N ASN A 226 -18.49 26.66 13.63
CA ASN A 226 -19.41 27.29 14.59
C ASN A 226 -19.10 26.91 16.04
N VAL A 227 -17.81 26.94 16.42
CA VAL A 227 -17.37 26.52 17.76
C VAL A 227 -17.90 27.50 18.81
N GLN A 228 -18.60 26.99 19.81
CA GLN A 228 -19.17 27.77 20.91
C GLN A 228 -18.70 27.21 22.25
N ASN A 229 -18.15 28.06 23.13
CA ASN A 229 -17.57 27.65 24.41
C ASN A 229 -16.58 26.48 24.26
N ASP A 230 -15.71 26.59 23.25
CA ASP A 230 -14.76 25.57 22.82
C ASP A 230 -15.37 24.20 22.54
N THR A 231 -16.68 24.13 22.32
CA THR A 231 -17.41 22.91 21.96
C THR A 231 -17.76 22.95 20.47
N VAL A 232 -17.60 21.80 19.81
CA VAL A 232 -17.85 21.64 18.38
C VAL A 232 -18.68 20.38 18.13
N ILE A 233 -19.62 20.49 17.19
CA ILE A 233 -20.32 19.34 16.62
C ILE A 233 -19.49 18.87 15.42
N VAL A 234 -19.02 17.63 15.49
CA VAL A 234 -18.17 17.03 14.48
C VAL A 234 -19.05 16.33 13.44
N GLU A 235 -19.13 16.93 12.24
CA GLU A 235 -19.89 16.38 11.12
C GLU A 235 -19.28 15.07 10.57
N ASN A 236 -17.97 14.89 10.71
CA ASN A 236 -17.28 13.67 10.28
C ASN A 236 -16.49 13.05 11.45
N HIS A 237 -17.16 12.26 12.28
CA HIS A 237 -16.56 11.61 13.46
C HIS A 237 -15.39 10.69 13.10
N SER A 238 -15.35 10.09 11.90
CA SER A 238 -14.24 9.23 11.46
C SER A 238 -12.89 9.95 11.37
N SER A 239 -12.89 11.29 11.39
CA SER A 239 -11.67 12.10 11.50
C SER A 239 -11.11 12.17 12.92
N PHE A 240 -11.79 11.57 13.90
CA PHE A 240 -11.42 11.53 15.31
C PHE A 240 -11.18 10.09 15.75
N ARG A 241 -10.21 9.93 16.64
CA ARG A 241 -9.89 8.67 17.28
C ARG A 241 -9.48 8.91 18.73
N MET A 242 -9.49 7.85 19.51
CA MET A 242 -8.95 7.89 20.87
C MET A 242 -7.51 8.42 20.87
N LYS A 243 -7.22 9.34 21.78
CA LYS A 243 -5.86 9.81 22.02
C LYS A 243 -5.15 8.74 22.85
N GLU A 244 -4.17 8.08 22.25
CA GLU A 244 -3.26 7.18 22.99
C GLU A 244 -2.58 7.95 24.12
N LYS A 245 -2.42 7.30 25.27
CA LYS A 245 -1.89 7.90 26.50
C LYS A 245 -0.43 8.32 26.35
#